data_AF-A0A226EG31-F1
#
_entry.id   AF-A0A226EG31-F1
#
_cell.length_a   1.000
_cell.length_b   1.000
_cell.length_c   1.000
_cell.angle_alpha   90.00
_cell.angle_beta   90.00
_cell.angle_gamma   90.00
#
_symmetry.space_group_name_H-M   'P 1'
#
loop_
_entity.id
_entity.type
_entity.pdbx_description
1 polymer ?
#
loop_
_entity_poly.entity_id
_entity_poly.type
_entity_poly.pdbx_seq_one_letter_code
_entity_poly.pdbx_strand_id
1 'polypeptide(L)'
;MTPSRSLLLLGTVFVIVLAIISAAQSAPHNDCDCHYQTDKGGCVITRGPAAAGFKCRCRVSRFFLITHCIGTRIGCNAGELCPANCASKDCCLLANGNCDGY
;
A
#
# COMPACT_ATOMS: atom_id res chain seq x y z
N MET A 1 17.92 47.22 -2.99
CA MET A 1 16.63 46.92 -2.34
C MET A 1 16.78 45.60 -1.60
N THR A 2 16.97 45.65 -0.27
CA THR A 2 17.04 44.45 0.58
C THR A 2 15.63 43.93 0.80
N PRO A 3 15.34 42.64 0.55
CA PRO A 3 14.02 42.07 0.82
C PRO A 3 13.69 42.26 2.31
N SER A 4 12.44 42.63 2.60
CA SER A 4 12.01 42.81 3.99
C SER A 4 12.13 41.48 4.72
N ARG A 5 12.50 41.52 6.00
CA ARG A 5 12.66 40.33 6.86
C ARG A 5 11.43 39.41 6.83
N SER A 6 10.23 39.97 6.63
CA SER A 6 8.98 39.20 6.49
C SER A 6 8.91 38.39 5.20
N LEU A 7 9.45 38.88 4.08
CA LEU A 7 9.47 38.13 2.82
C LEU A 7 10.41 36.92 2.89
N LEU A 8 11.55 37.08 3.58
CA LEU A 8 12.50 36.00 3.84
C LEU A 8 11.88 34.91 4.72
N LEU A 9 11.15 35.29 5.77
CA LEU A 9 10.47 34.35 6.66
C LEU A 9 9.39 33.55 5.91
N LEU A 10 8.55 34.22 5.12
CA LEU A 10 7.50 33.56 4.33
C LEU A 10 8.09 32.59 3.28
N GLY A 11 9.16 32.99 2.60
CA GLY A 11 9.87 32.13 1.65
C GLY A 11 10.45 30.89 2.33
N THR A 12 11.06 31.04 3.51
CA THR A 12 11.61 29.89 4.26
C THR A 12 10.52 28.92 4.72
N VAL A 13 9.38 29.42 5.21
CA VAL A 13 8.25 28.58 5.63
C VAL A 13 7.70 27.79 4.45
N PHE A 14 7.55 28.41 3.28
CA PHE A 14 7.06 27.75 2.07
C PHE A 14 7.99 26.60 1.61
N VAL A 15 9.31 26.83 1.64
CA VAL A 15 10.31 25.81 1.30
C VAL A 15 10.30 24.65 2.31
N ILE A 16 10.14 24.95 3.60
CA ILE A 16 10.04 23.93 4.65
C ILE A 16 8.78 23.06 4.45
N VAL A 17 7.63 23.67 4.16
CA VAL A 17 6.37 22.94 3.90
C VAL A 17 6.50 22.02 2.68
N LEU A 18 7.09 22.51 1.58
CA LEU A 18 7.36 21.70 0.40
C LEU A 18 8.29 20.51 0.68
N ALA A 19 9.34 20.71 1.47
CA ALA A 19 10.26 19.64 1.86
C ALA A 19 9.56 18.54 2.68
N ILE A 20 8.65 18.91 3.59
CA ILE A 20 7.88 17.96 4.40
C ILE A 20 6.95 17.11 3.52
N ILE A 21 6.28 17.72 2.54
CA ILE A 21 5.38 16.99 1.62
C ILE A 21 6.16 16.02 0.73
N SER A 22 7.37 16.41 0.31
CA SER A 22 8.23 15.58 -0.57
C SER A 22 8.75 14.32 0.14
N ALA A 23 8.98 14.40 1.46
CA ALA A 23 9.45 13.28 2.26
C ALA A 23 8.39 12.19 2.49
N ALA A 24 7.11 12.47 2.23
CA ALA A 24 6.01 11.55 2.52
C ALA A 24 5.81 10.41 1.49
N GLN A 25 6.57 10.37 0.38
CA GLN A 25 6.28 9.45 -0.74
C GLN A 25 7.16 8.20 -0.83
N SER A 26 8.00 7.92 0.16
CA SER A 26 8.81 6.69 0.19
C SER A 26 8.24 5.66 1.15
N ALA A 27 7.00 5.23 0.93
CA ALA A 27 6.56 3.95 1.49
C ALA A 27 7.31 2.86 0.70
N PRO A 28 8.13 2.01 1.35
CA PRO A 28 8.81 0.93 0.67
C PRO A 28 7.77 0.07 -0.04
N HIS A 29 8.04 -0.26 -1.30
CA HIS A 29 7.28 -1.24 -2.07
C HIS A 29 7.35 -2.58 -1.34
N ASN A 30 6.47 -2.76 -0.36
CA ASN A 30 6.30 -4.00 0.34
C ASN A 30 5.57 -4.92 -0.64
N ASP A 31 6.21 -6.03 -1.00
CA ASP A 31 5.53 -7.21 -1.52
C ASP A 31 4.14 -7.34 -0.85
N CYS A 32 3.06 -7.34 -1.65
CA CYS A 32 1.65 -7.21 -1.24
C CYS A 32 1.06 -5.79 -1.23
N ASP A 33 1.04 -5.14 -2.39
CA ASP A 33 0.22 -3.94 -2.59
C ASP A 33 -1.25 -4.34 -2.75
N CYS A 34 -2.13 -3.68 -1.99
CA CYS A 34 -3.57 -3.90 -2.01
C CYS A 34 -4.30 -2.59 -2.31
N HIS A 35 -5.31 -2.64 -3.18
CA HIS A 35 -6.15 -1.50 -3.48
C HIS A 35 -7.61 -1.77 -3.15
N TYR A 36 -8.32 -0.77 -2.63
CA TYR A 36 -9.73 -0.89 -2.34
C TYR A 36 -10.51 -0.75 -3.64
N GLN A 37 -11.22 -1.80 -4.06
CA GLN A 37 -12.11 -1.77 -5.21
C GLN A 37 -13.53 -1.50 -4.73
N THR A 38 -14.03 -0.29 -5.01
CA THR A 38 -15.35 0.16 -4.57
C THR A 38 -16.49 -0.66 -5.21
N ASP A 39 -16.31 -1.10 -6.45
CA ASP A 39 -17.23 -1.94 -7.22
C ASP A 39 -17.39 -3.35 -6.61
N LYS A 40 -16.34 -3.86 -5.96
CA LYS A 40 -16.32 -5.18 -5.30
C LYS A 40 -16.51 -5.12 -3.79
N GLY A 41 -16.44 -3.92 -3.21
CA GLY A 41 -16.60 -3.70 -1.77
C GLY A 41 -15.45 -4.25 -0.92
N GLY A 42 -14.25 -4.43 -1.48
CA GLY A 42 -13.14 -5.09 -0.79
C GLY A 42 -11.75 -4.72 -1.31
N CYS A 43 -10.72 -5.30 -0.68
CA CYS A 43 -9.32 -5.07 -1.05
C CYS A 43 -8.81 -6.13 -2.01
N VAL A 44 -8.28 -5.70 -3.16
CA VAL A 44 -7.70 -6.54 -4.21
C VAL A 44 -6.19 -6.43 -4.20
N ILE A 45 -5.47 -7.54 -4.37
CA ILE A 45 -4.01 -7.52 -4.51
C ILE A 45 -3.70 -6.97 -5.90
N THR A 46 -3.02 -5.83 -5.96
CA THR A 46 -2.53 -5.23 -7.21
C THR A 46 -1.10 -5.67 -7.53
N ARG A 47 -0.32 -6.01 -6.49
CA ARG A 47 1.02 -6.58 -6.62
C ARG A 47 1.24 -7.69 -5.60
N GLY A 48 1.43 -8.91 -6.09
CA GLY A 48 1.77 -10.07 -5.27
C GLY A 48 3.22 -10.06 -4.79
N PRO A 49 3.65 -11.05 -3.98
CA PRO A 49 5.02 -11.13 -3.51
C PRO A 49 5.96 -11.52 -4.63
N ALA A 50 7.12 -10.88 -4.75
CA ALA A 50 8.11 -11.21 -5.79
C ALA A 50 8.72 -12.61 -5.63
N ALA A 51 8.80 -13.13 -4.40
CA ALA A 51 9.33 -14.46 -4.10
C ALA A 51 8.21 -15.49 -3.92
N ALA A 52 8.45 -16.72 -4.40
CA ALA A 52 7.58 -17.86 -4.13
C ALA A 52 7.62 -18.27 -2.64
N GLY A 53 6.59 -18.98 -2.19
CA GLY A 53 6.45 -19.42 -0.79
C GLY A 53 5.83 -18.36 0.15
N PHE A 54 5.44 -17.21 -0.40
CA PHE A 54 4.71 -16.16 0.31
C PHE A 54 3.38 -15.88 -0.36
N LYS A 55 2.43 -15.38 0.44
CA LYS A 55 1.12 -14.93 -0.01
C LYS A 55 0.76 -13.60 0.61
N CYS A 56 -0.19 -12.92 -0.03
CA CYS A 56 -0.71 -11.65 0.44
C CYS A 56 -1.99 -11.83 1.22
N ARG A 57 -2.06 -11.15 2.36
CA ARG A 57 -3.29 -10.96 3.11
C ARG A 57 -3.68 -9.50 3.05
N CYS A 58 -4.59 -9.18 2.13
CA CYS A 58 -5.22 -7.86 2.08
C CYS A 58 -6.36 -7.79 3.10
N ARG A 59 -6.45 -6.69 3.84
CA ARG A 59 -7.61 -6.41 4.69
C ARG A 59 -8.04 -4.96 4.57
N VAL A 60 -9.35 -4.75 4.67
CA VAL A 60 -9.91 -3.41 4.79
C VAL A 60 -9.57 -2.87 6.18
N SER A 61 -9.08 -1.64 6.22
CA SER A 61 -8.83 -0.88 7.44
C SER A 61 -9.59 0.43 7.35
N ARG A 62 -10.24 0.80 8.45
CA ARG A 62 -11.04 2.03 8.54
C ARG A 62 -10.48 2.89 9.65
N PHE A 63 -10.10 4.11 9.29
CA PHE A 63 -9.69 5.12 10.26
C PHE A 63 -10.58 6.35 10.07
N PHE A 64 -11.50 6.55 11.02
CA PHE A 64 -12.54 7.58 10.95
C PHE A 64 -13.39 7.43 9.66
N LEU A 65 -13.36 8.41 8.76
CA LEU A 65 -14.08 8.41 7.47
C LEU A 65 -13.25 7.86 6.30
N ILE A 66 -12.01 7.42 6.55
CA ILE A 66 -11.09 6.98 5.50
C ILE A 66 -11.02 5.45 5.49
N THR A 67 -11.40 4.85 4.35
CA THR A 67 -11.20 3.41 4.10
C THR A 67 -9.93 3.23 3.29
N HIS A 68 -9.05 2.35 3.75
CA HIS A 68 -7.82 1.99 3.04
C HIS A 68 -7.57 0.49 3.16
N CYS A 69 -6.67 -0.02 2.33
CA CYS A 69 -6.26 -1.41 2.37
C CYS A 69 -4.91 -1.55 3.05
N ILE A 70 -4.78 -2.58 3.87
CA ILE A 70 -3.50 -3.00 4.42
C ILE A 70 -3.15 -4.33 3.79
N GLY A 71 -2.02 -4.39 3.10
CA GLY A 71 -1.41 -5.62 2.62
C GLY A 71 -0.38 -6.13 3.61
N THR A 72 -0.37 -7.44 3.83
CA THR A 72 0.65 -8.10 4.66
C THR A 72 1.15 -9.34 3.94
N ARG A 73 2.47 -9.43 3.78
CA ARG A 73 3.14 -10.63 3.28
C ARG A 73 3.25 -11.66 4.40
N ILE A 74 2.72 -12.85 4.16
CA ILE A 74 2.80 -13.98 5.10
C ILE A 74 3.38 -15.20 4.37
N GLY A 75 4.12 -16.03 5.10
CA GLY A 75 4.60 -17.31 4.56
C GLY A 75 3.43 -18.27 4.32
N CYS A 76 3.61 -19.14 3.34
CA CYS A 76 2.62 -20.17 3.04
C CYS A 76 2.79 -21.40 3.93
N ASN A 77 1.68 -22.03 4.28
CA ASN A 77 1.66 -23.25 5.06
C ASN A 77 2.01 -24.46 4.19
N ALA A 78 2.34 -25.58 4.85
CA ALA A 78 2.51 -26.85 4.16
C ALA A 78 1.23 -27.23 3.39
N GLY A 79 1.37 -27.49 2.08
CA GLY A 79 0.26 -27.83 1.19
C GLY A 79 -0.38 -26.65 0.45
N GLU A 80 0.01 -25.40 0.74
CA GLU A 80 -0.44 -24.23 -0.02
C GLU A 80 0.47 -23.99 -1.24
N LEU A 81 -0.13 -23.60 -2.37
CA LEU A 81 0.59 -23.25 -3.59
C LEU A 81 0.73 -21.73 -3.70
N CYS A 82 1.94 -21.24 -3.49
CA CYS A 82 2.25 -19.82 -3.48
C CYS A 82 3.31 -19.47 -4.52
N PRO A 83 2.89 -19.29 -5.79
CA PRO A 83 3.80 -18.86 -6.84
C PRO A 83 4.21 -17.40 -6.64
N ALA A 84 5.37 -17.04 -7.18
CA ALA A 84 5.83 -15.66 -7.23
C ALA A 84 4.87 -14.79 -8.07
N ASN A 85 4.79 -13.50 -7.73
CA ASN A 85 4.00 -12.45 -8.40
C ASN A 85 2.49 -12.76 -8.50
N CYS A 86 1.99 -13.55 -7.56
CA CYS A 86 0.61 -14.01 -7.52
C CYS A 86 -0.35 -12.90 -7.07
N ALA A 87 -1.11 -12.31 -8.01
CA ALA A 87 -2.04 -11.20 -7.78
C ALA A 87 -3.45 -11.43 -8.38
N SER A 88 -3.76 -12.66 -8.80
CA SER A 88 -5.07 -13.01 -9.38
C SER A 88 -5.99 -13.65 -8.34
N LYS A 89 -7.31 -13.68 -8.60
CA LYS A 89 -8.30 -14.33 -7.73
C LYS A 89 -7.98 -15.81 -7.49
N ASP A 90 -7.76 -16.57 -8.56
CA ASP A 90 -7.42 -18.00 -8.48
C ASP A 90 -6.17 -18.25 -7.65
N CYS A 91 -5.22 -17.35 -7.83
CA CYS A 91 -3.92 -17.36 -7.20
C CYS A 91 -4.05 -17.09 -5.68
N CYS A 92 -4.88 -16.13 -5.30
CA CYS A 92 -5.25 -15.86 -3.92
C CYS A 92 -5.97 -17.05 -3.27
N LEU A 93 -6.88 -17.71 -4.00
CA LEU A 93 -7.62 -18.87 -3.51
C LEU A 93 -6.69 -20.09 -3.31
N LEU A 94 -5.78 -20.35 -4.26
CA LEU A 94 -4.79 -21.42 -4.18
C LEU A 94 -3.81 -21.24 -3.01
N ALA A 95 -3.42 -20.00 -2.74
CA ALA A 95 -2.60 -19.65 -1.60
C ALA A 95 -3.41 -19.62 -0.28
N ASN A 96 -4.73 -19.82 -0.32
CA ASN A 96 -5.61 -19.69 0.84
C ASN A 96 -5.43 -18.31 1.52
N GLY A 97 -5.44 -17.25 0.72
CA GLY A 97 -5.33 -15.84 1.12
C GLY A 97 -6.70 -15.22 1.47
N ASN A 98 -6.72 -13.90 1.71
CA ASN A 98 -7.98 -13.16 1.81
C ASN A 98 -8.36 -12.61 0.44
N CYS A 99 -9.36 -13.23 -0.19
CA CYS A 99 -9.78 -12.94 -1.57
C CYS A 99 -11.12 -12.22 -1.65
N ASP A 100 -11.65 -11.72 -0.53
CA ASP A 100 -13.00 -11.12 -0.44
C ASP A 100 -13.19 -9.92 -1.40
N GLY A 101 -12.10 -9.25 -1.78
CA GLY A 101 -12.15 -8.14 -2.75
C GLY A 101 -12.21 -8.55 -4.22
N TYR A 102 -12.05 -9.83 -4.58
CA TYR A 102 -11.97 -10.30 -5.97
C TYR A 102 -13.30 -10.76 -6.58
#